data_AF-A0A8J3IM29-F1
#
_entry.id   AF-A0A8J3IM29-F1
#
_cell.length_a   1.000
_cell.length_b   1.000
_cell.length_c   1.000
_cell.angle_alpha   90.00
_cell.angle_beta   90.00
_cell.angle_gamma   90.00
#
_symmetry.space_group_name_H-M   'P 1'
#
loop_
_entity.id
_entity.type
_entity.pdbx_description
1 polymer ?
#
loop_
_entity_poly.entity_id
_entity_poly.type
_entity_poly.pdbx_seq_one_letter_code
_entity_poly.pdbx_strand_id
1 'polypeptide(L)'
;MKYHTAHNCMLVASRFGDKFRNFQNFPTSVLYLLAQPSISESIIAQVETGHLAPTLGAIKAAKQAEHAANVQAKQQAQSDAPDEQEQSQERTLHHQHEPDVPPQRETPSLMQQAEPRTIIKEAMPKATEVELAALREQIRRLSQERDALSRQAVEQARHAQAAALQEDKRPTAHTSVLWQRRTQETLQILLKCR
;
A
#
# COMPACT_ATOMS: atom_id res chain seq x y z
N MET A 1 -2.90 9.66 -29.74
CA MET A 1 -3.87 9.60 -28.63
C MET A 1 -4.45 8.20 -28.54
N LYS A 2 -4.01 7.37 -27.59
CA LYS A 2 -4.54 6.02 -27.34
C LYS A 2 -5.29 6.03 -26.01
N TYR A 3 -6.53 6.54 -25.98
CA TYR A 3 -7.26 6.64 -24.70
C TYR A 3 -8.69 6.09 -24.71
N HIS A 4 -9.13 5.43 -25.78
CA HIS A 4 -10.45 4.79 -25.82
C HIS A 4 -10.30 3.27 -25.93
N THR A 5 -9.68 2.65 -24.93
CA THR A 5 -9.77 1.20 -24.77
C THR A 5 -11.06 0.86 -24.04
N ALA A 6 -11.72 -0.24 -24.43
CA ALA A 6 -12.93 -0.71 -23.74
C ALA A 6 -12.71 -0.83 -22.21
N HIS A 7 -11.49 -1.21 -21.81
CA HIS A 7 -11.06 -1.26 -20.41
C HIS A 7 -11.25 0.07 -19.67
N ASN A 8 -10.82 1.20 -20.24
CA ASN A 8 -10.97 2.51 -19.59
C ASN A 8 -12.44 2.91 -19.45
N CYS A 9 -13.27 2.60 -20.45
CA CYS A 9 -14.70 2.84 -20.39
C CYS A 9 -15.37 1.99 -19.30
N MET A 10 -14.99 0.71 -19.18
CA MET A 10 -15.46 -0.17 -18.11
C MET A 10 -15.03 0.32 -16.72
N LEU A 11 -13.80 0.84 -16.58
CA LEU A 11 -13.34 1.42 -15.32
C LEU A 11 -14.18 2.62 -14.89
N VAL A 12 -14.48 3.54 -15.82
CA VAL A 12 -15.35 4.69 -15.56
C VAL A 12 -16.76 4.21 -15.18
N ALA A 13 -17.33 3.26 -15.93
CA ALA A 13 -18.66 2.73 -15.65
C ALA A 13 -18.73 2.02 -14.29
N SER A 14 -17.72 1.22 -13.95
CA SER A 14 -17.63 0.52 -12.66
C SER A 14 -17.52 1.51 -11.49
N ARG A 15 -16.73 2.57 -11.66
CA ARG A 15 -16.48 3.54 -10.58
C ARG A 15 -17.62 4.54 -10.37
N PHE A 16 -18.25 4.98 -11.46
CA PHE A 16 -19.24 6.06 -11.42
C PHE A 16 -20.66 5.62 -11.73
N GLY A 17 -20.94 4.33 -11.91
CA GLY A 17 -22.21 3.77 -12.40
C GLY A 17 -23.44 4.63 -12.11
N ASP A 18 -23.79 4.76 -10.83
CA ASP A 18 -24.99 5.50 -10.40
C ASP A 18 -24.79 7.02 -10.30
N LYS A 19 -23.53 7.46 -10.17
CA LYS A 19 -23.15 8.88 -9.99
C LYS A 19 -22.86 9.60 -11.30
N PHE A 20 -22.98 8.93 -12.45
CA PHE A 20 -22.56 9.46 -13.75
C PHE A 20 -23.24 10.79 -14.12
N ARG A 21 -24.44 11.05 -13.59
CA ARG A 21 -25.17 12.32 -13.79
C ARG A 21 -24.36 13.54 -13.36
N ASN A 22 -23.56 13.41 -12.29
CA ASN A 22 -22.76 14.51 -11.76
C ASN A 22 -21.51 14.80 -12.62
N PHE A 23 -21.13 13.85 -13.47
CA PHE A 23 -19.89 13.90 -14.26
C PHE A 23 -20.13 14.03 -15.77
N GLN A 24 -21.39 14.11 -16.21
CA GLN A 24 -21.77 14.04 -17.63
C GLN A 24 -21.11 15.14 -18.50
N ASN A 25 -20.83 16.30 -17.90
CA ASN A 25 -20.28 17.45 -18.61
C ASN A 25 -18.73 17.52 -18.57
N PHE A 26 -18.06 16.53 -17.97
CA PHE A 26 -16.61 16.59 -17.84
C PHE A 26 -15.90 16.08 -19.10
N PRO A 27 -14.72 16.63 -19.43
CA PRO A 27 -13.90 16.09 -20.49
C PRO A 27 -13.56 14.62 -20.24
N THR A 28 -13.56 13.79 -21.30
CA THR A 28 -13.29 12.35 -21.18
C THR A 28 -11.94 12.06 -20.52
N SER A 29 -10.94 12.90 -20.74
CA SER A 29 -9.63 12.79 -20.10
C SER A 29 -9.70 12.93 -18.58
N VAL A 30 -10.59 13.80 -18.07
CA VAL A 30 -10.83 14.01 -16.64
C VAL A 30 -11.58 12.81 -16.05
N LEU A 31 -12.58 12.28 -16.76
CA LEU A 31 -13.30 11.08 -16.33
C LEU A 31 -12.37 9.88 -16.18
N TYR A 32 -11.49 9.65 -17.15
CA TYR A 32 -10.50 8.57 -17.05
C TYR A 32 -9.52 8.80 -15.92
N LEU A 33 -9.08 10.04 -15.67
CA LEU A 33 -8.19 10.34 -14.56
C LEU A 33 -8.87 10.03 -13.22
N LEU A 34 -10.11 10.50 -13.02
CA LEU A 34 -10.88 10.26 -11.80
C LEU A 34 -11.21 8.78 -11.60
N ALA A 35 -11.39 8.01 -12.67
CA ALA A 35 -11.63 6.57 -12.57
C ALA A 35 -10.39 5.76 -12.13
N GLN A 36 -9.18 6.32 -12.19
CA GLN A 36 -7.97 5.58 -11.84
C GLN A 36 -7.97 5.17 -10.36
N PRO A 37 -7.58 3.93 -10.02
CA PRO A 37 -7.52 3.46 -8.63
C PRO A 37 -6.58 4.27 -7.74
N SER A 38 -5.62 4.98 -8.35
CA SER A 38 -4.69 5.87 -7.64
C SER A 38 -5.27 7.23 -7.21
N ILE A 39 -6.50 7.55 -7.62
CA ILE A 39 -7.22 8.74 -7.14
C ILE A 39 -8.08 8.33 -5.95
N SER A 40 -7.96 9.08 -4.86
CA SER A 40 -8.72 8.91 -3.63
C SER A 40 -10.17 9.35 -3.80
N GLU A 41 -11.07 8.74 -3.03
CA GLU A 41 -12.49 9.12 -3.00
C GLU A 41 -12.70 10.55 -2.48
N SER A 42 -11.78 11.07 -1.65
CA SER A 42 -11.79 12.44 -1.16
C SER A 42 -11.69 13.46 -2.30
N ILE A 43 -10.75 13.25 -3.24
CA ILE A 43 -10.60 14.10 -4.44
C ILE A 43 -11.84 13.99 -5.33
N ILE A 44 -12.39 12.79 -5.50
CA ILE A 44 -13.61 12.58 -6.30
C ILE A 44 -14.78 13.38 -5.70
N ALA A 45 -14.98 13.30 -4.38
CA ALA A 45 -16.02 14.05 -3.68
C ALA A 45 -15.82 15.58 -3.78
N GLN A 46 -14.57 16.07 -3.72
CA GLN A 46 -14.27 17.49 -3.90
C GLN A 46 -14.60 18.00 -5.31
N VAL A 47 -14.37 17.18 -6.33
CA VAL A 47 -14.77 17.53 -7.71
C VAL A 47 -16.30 17.47 -7.86
N GLU A 48 -16.94 16.45 -7.31
CA GLU A 48 -18.40 16.28 -7.35
C GLU A 48 -19.15 17.44 -6.68
N THR A 49 -18.62 17.93 -5.56
CA THR A 49 -19.17 19.08 -4.82
C THR A 49 -18.75 20.44 -5.39
N GLY A 50 -17.89 20.46 -6.41
CA GLY A 50 -17.41 21.69 -7.04
C GLY A 50 -16.33 22.45 -6.25
N HIS A 51 -15.83 21.91 -5.13
CA HIS A 51 -14.72 22.49 -4.38
C HIS A 51 -13.39 22.40 -5.16
N LEU A 52 -13.25 21.40 -6.02
CA LEU A 52 -12.09 21.22 -6.90
C LEU A 52 -12.51 21.34 -8.36
N ALA A 53 -11.84 22.20 -9.12
CA ALA A 53 -12.13 22.39 -10.54
C ALA A 53 -11.92 21.08 -11.33
N PRO A 54 -12.83 20.68 -12.23
CA PRO A 54 -12.74 19.44 -13.01
C PRO A 54 -11.76 19.59 -14.18
N THR A 55 -10.52 19.98 -13.87
CA THR A 55 -9.42 20.14 -14.83
C THR A 55 -8.28 19.18 -14.49
N LEU A 56 -7.57 18.70 -15.52
CA LEU A 56 -6.44 17.79 -15.32
C LEU A 56 -5.35 18.39 -14.40
N GLY A 57 -5.12 19.70 -14.50
CA GLY A 57 -4.14 20.42 -13.68
C GLY A 57 -4.53 20.41 -12.21
N ALA A 58 -5.77 20.79 -11.90
CA ALA A 58 -6.27 20.86 -10.52
C ALA A 58 -6.28 19.47 -9.85
N ILE A 59 -6.76 18.44 -10.55
CA ILE A 59 -6.82 17.07 -10.00
C ILE A 59 -5.41 16.50 -9.75
N LYS A 60 -4.45 16.75 -10.65
CA LYS A 60 -3.06 16.33 -10.44
C LYS A 60 -2.42 17.05 -9.26
N ALA A 61 -2.66 18.36 -9.13
CA ALA A 61 -2.15 19.15 -8.01
C ALA A 61 -2.73 18.66 -6.67
N ALA A 62 -4.05 18.38 -6.62
CA ALA A 62 -4.70 17.83 -5.44
C ALA A 62 -4.14 16.45 -5.05
N LYS A 63 -3.92 15.57 -6.04
CA LYS A 63 -3.29 14.25 -5.81
C LYS A 63 -1.87 14.39 -5.24
N GLN A 64 -1.08 15.32 -5.77
CA GLN A 64 0.27 15.58 -5.27
C GLN A 64 0.25 16.14 -3.86
N ALA A 65 -0.68 17.05 -3.55
CA ALA A 65 -0.86 17.61 -2.22
C ALA A 65 -1.25 16.54 -1.20
N GLU A 66 -2.19 15.67 -1.52
CA GLU A 66 -2.59 14.55 -0.66
C GLU A 66 -1.43 13.56 -0.44
N HIS A 67 -0.66 13.27 -1.49
CA HIS A 67 0.52 12.42 -1.36
C HIS A 67 1.58 13.05 -0.44
N ALA A 68 1.87 14.34 -0.62
CA ALA A 68 2.82 15.06 0.22
C ALA A 68 2.36 15.09 1.69
N ALA A 69 1.08 15.35 1.94
CA ALA A 69 0.51 15.34 3.29
C ALA A 69 0.60 13.97 3.95
N ASN A 70 0.33 12.89 3.20
CA ASN A 70 0.43 11.52 3.73
C ASN A 70 1.89 11.12 4.03
N VAL A 71 2.84 11.53 3.19
CA VAL A 71 4.28 11.31 3.46
C VAL A 71 4.73 12.07 4.71
N GLN A 72 4.31 13.33 4.87
CA GLN A 72 4.63 14.13 6.06
C GLN A 72 3.99 13.54 7.33
N ALA A 73 2.72 13.13 7.27
CA ALA A 73 2.04 12.49 8.39
C ALA A 73 2.74 11.19 8.82
N LYS A 74 3.22 10.40 7.86
CA LYS A 74 4.01 9.19 8.16
C LYS A 74 5.37 9.51 8.78
N GLN A 75 6.05 10.56 8.33
CA GLN A 75 7.32 10.99 8.90
C GLN A 75 7.15 11.54 10.32
N GLN A 76 6.06 12.28 10.58
CA GLN A 76 5.71 12.77 11.92
C GLN A 76 5.35 11.62 12.86
N ALA A 77 4.53 10.67 12.42
CA ALA A 77 4.21 9.48 13.21
C ALA A 77 5.43 8.59 13.54
N GLN A 78 6.50 8.64 12.72
CA GLN A 78 7.77 7.95 12.99
C GLN A 78 8.73 8.74 13.88
N SER A 79 8.59 10.07 13.94
CA SER A 79 9.43 10.92 14.80
C SER A 79 8.82 11.14 16.19
N ASP A 80 7.49 11.04 16.30
CA ASP A 80 6.75 11.08 17.58
C ASP A 80 6.54 9.68 18.20
N ALA A 81 7.21 8.64 17.68
CA ALA A 81 7.37 7.37 18.37
C ALA A 81 8.73 7.37 19.10
N PRO A 82 8.83 7.94 20.31
CA PRO A 82 10.03 7.80 21.13
C PRO A 82 10.18 6.32 21.48
N ASP A 83 11.34 5.74 21.19
CA ASP A 83 12.04 4.62 21.86
C ASP A 83 11.24 3.59 22.72
N GLU A 84 9.98 3.29 22.42
CA GLU A 84 9.22 2.24 23.11
C GLU A 84 9.73 0.85 22.71
N GLN A 85 10.55 0.76 21.65
CA GLN A 85 11.22 -0.49 21.29
C GLN A 85 12.46 -0.80 22.15
N GLU A 86 13.07 0.18 22.83
CA GLU A 86 14.08 -0.09 23.87
C GLU A 86 13.46 -0.23 25.27
N GLN A 87 12.39 0.51 25.58
CA GLN A 87 11.75 0.40 26.90
C GLN A 87 10.90 -0.87 27.10
N SER A 88 10.47 -1.52 26.00
CA SER A 88 9.78 -2.83 26.08
C SER A 88 10.73 -4.00 26.36
N GLN A 89 12.03 -3.87 26.03
CA GLN A 89 13.03 -4.87 26.40
C GLN A 89 13.44 -4.77 27.88
N GLU A 90 13.50 -3.56 28.46
CA GLU A 90 13.77 -3.40 29.89
C GLU A 90 12.55 -3.64 30.79
N ARG A 91 11.32 -3.38 30.34
CA ARG A 91 10.12 -3.70 31.15
C ARG A 91 9.82 -5.20 31.24
N THR A 92 10.34 -6.02 30.34
CA THR A 92 10.18 -7.48 30.43
C THR A 92 11.09 -8.09 31.52
N LEU A 93 12.08 -7.35 32.03
CA LEU A 93 12.91 -7.80 33.16
C LEU A 93 12.39 -7.34 34.53
N HIS A 94 11.48 -6.37 34.61
CA HIS A 94 11.06 -5.82 35.91
C HIS A 94 9.61 -6.10 36.34
N HIS A 95 8.76 -6.72 35.52
CA HIS A 95 7.34 -6.91 35.83
C HIS A 95 6.90 -8.36 36.11
N GLN A 96 7.75 -9.17 36.76
CA GLN A 96 7.37 -10.48 37.30
C GLN A 96 7.21 -10.53 38.83
N HIS A 97 6.91 -9.39 39.47
CA HIS A 97 6.53 -9.36 40.88
C HIS A 97 5.41 -8.34 41.12
N GLU A 98 4.18 -8.71 40.74
CA GLU A 98 2.99 -8.21 41.45
C GLU A 98 1.89 -9.28 41.37
N PRO A 99 1.65 -10.04 42.46
CA PRO A 99 0.47 -10.90 42.53
C PRO A 99 -0.76 -10.08 42.88
N ASP A 100 -1.83 -10.34 42.13
CA ASP A 100 -3.21 -9.98 42.42
C ASP A 100 -3.56 -10.31 43.89
N VAL A 101 -3.84 -9.28 44.67
CA VAL A 101 -4.43 -9.39 46.00
C VAL A 101 -5.93 -9.10 45.86
N PRO A 102 -6.83 -10.09 46.04
CA PRO A 102 -8.23 -9.81 46.27
C PRO A 102 -8.42 -9.23 47.68
N PRO A 103 -9.34 -8.26 47.88
CA PRO A 103 -9.54 -7.68 49.18
C PRO A 103 -10.49 -8.56 49.99
N GLN A 104 -10.00 -9.28 50.99
CA GLN A 104 -10.86 -9.72 52.09
C GLN A 104 -10.07 -10.06 53.37
N ARG A 105 -10.25 -9.14 54.34
CA ARG A 105 -10.52 -9.31 55.77
C ARG A 105 -9.67 -10.27 56.62
N GLU A 106 -9.38 -9.73 57.82
CA GLU A 106 -9.09 -10.39 59.09
C GLU A 106 -7.61 -10.70 59.40
N THR A 107 -7.01 -9.77 60.15
CA THR A 107 -6.08 -10.09 61.25
C THR A 107 -6.81 -10.97 62.29
N PRO A 108 -6.15 -11.89 63.02
CA PRO A 108 -4.89 -11.62 63.73
C PRO A 108 -3.85 -12.76 63.77
N SER A 109 -2.62 -12.35 64.13
CA SER A 109 -1.59 -13.06 64.89
C SER A 109 -1.57 -14.58 64.87
N LEU A 110 -0.47 -15.17 64.38
CA LEU A 110 0.35 -16.00 65.25
C LEU A 110 1.76 -16.18 64.68
N MET A 111 2.74 -16.06 65.57
CA MET A 111 4.11 -16.49 65.35
C MET A 111 4.15 -17.91 64.78
N GLN A 112 4.87 -18.14 63.68
CA GLN A 112 5.47 -19.45 63.46
C GLN A 112 6.62 -19.39 62.45
N GLN A 113 7.80 -19.70 63.00
CA GLN A 113 8.95 -20.38 62.39
C GLN A 113 9.09 -20.27 60.86
N ALA A 114 10.07 -19.46 60.46
CA ALA A 114 10.71 -19.56 59.16
C ALA A 114 11.54 -20.86 59.10
N GLU A 115 11.01 -21.89 58.44
CA GLU A 115 11.84 -22.92 57.81
C GLU A 115 12.21 -22.50 56.38
N PRO A 116 13.44 -22.77 55.93
CA PRO A 116 13.90 -22.40 54.60
C PRO A 116 13.21 -23.29 53.55
N ARG A 117 12.19 -22.76 52.88
CA ARG A 117 11.64 -23.39 51.67
C ARG A 117 12.72 -23.43 50.59
N THR A 118 13.19 -24.64 50.32
CA THR A 118 14.04 -24.99 49.19
C THR A 118 13.36 -24.54 47.90
N ILE A 119 14.01 -23.60 47.21
CA ILE A 119 13.66 -23.17 45.85
C ILE A 119 13.86 -24.39 44.95
N ILE A 120 12.77 -25.05 44.60
CA ILE A 120 12.75 -26.06 43.53
C ILE A 120 13.00 -25.26 42.25
N LYS A 121 14.25 -25.28 41.77
CA LYS A 121 14.59 -24.89 40.40
C LYS A 121 13.88 -25.86 39.48
N GLU A 122 12.66 -25.53 39.10
CA GLU A 122 11.88 -26.30 38.14
C GLU A 122 12.60 -26.20 36.79
N ALA A 123 13.40 -27.22 36.49
CA ALA A 123 14.11 -27.32 35.23
C ALA A 123 13.08 -27.35 34.11
N MET A 124 13.14 -26.40 33.17
CA MET A 124 12.30 -26.42 31.98
C MET A 124 12.38 -27.81 31.34
N PRO A 125 11.23 -28.45 31.04
CA PRO A 125 11.25 -29.76 30.41
C PRO A 125 11.94 -29.62 29.05
N LYS A 126 13.00 -30.40 28.82
CA LYS A 126 13.81 -30.41 27.58
C LYS A 126 12.97 -30.47 26.30
N ALA A 127 11.74 -31.00 26.39
CA ALA A 127 10.76 -31.00 25.31
C ALA A 127 10.46 -29.59 24.75
N THR A 128 10.32 -28.59 25.63
CA THR A 128 10.03 -27.20 25.23
C THR A 128 11.21 -26.49 24.57
N GLU A 129 12.45 -26.87 24.88
CA GLU A 129 13.64 -26.30 24.23
C GLU A 129 13.76 -26.77 22.78
N VAL A 130 13.42 -28.04 22.52
CA VAL A 130 13.42 -28.63 21.18
C VAL A 130 12.35 -27.98 20.30
N GLU A 131 11.14 -27.76 20.83
CA GLU A 131 10.07 -27.08 20.11
C GLU A 131 10.42 -25.62 19.78
N LEU A 132 11.00 -24.88 20.73
CA LEU A 132 11.46 -23.51 20.49
C LEU A 132 12.59 -23.46 19.45
N ALA A 133 13.52 -24.42 19.47
CA ALA A 133 14.56 -24.51 18.46
C ALA A 133 13.98 -24.81 17.07
N ALA A 134 13.02 -25.72 16.97
CA ALA A 134 12.32 -26.02 15.72
C ALA A 134 11.57 -24.81 15.17
N LEU A 135 10.87 -24.06 16.03
CA LEU A 135 10.13 -22.86 15.63
C LEU A 135 11.07 -21.75 15.13
N ARG A 136 12.20 -21.54 15.82
CA ARG A 136 13.22 -20.58 15.40
C ARG A 136 13.80 -20.92 14.02
N GLU A 137 14.05 -22.20 13.77
CA GLU A 137 14.55 -22.66 12.49
C GLU A 137 13.50 -22.49 11.37
N GLN A 138 12.22 -22.74 11.69
CA GLN A 138 11.12 -22.49 10.75
C GLN A 138 11.00 -21.00 10.39
N ILE A 139 11.09 -20.10 11.37
CA ILE A 139 11.08 -18.65 11.13
C ILE A 139 12.27 -18.24 10.25
N ARG A 140 13.46 -18.78 10.52
CA ARG A 140 14.67 -18.53 9.72
C ARG A 140 14.46 -18.94 8.26
N ARG A 141 13.91 -20.13 8.04
CA ARG A 141 13.63 -20.67 6.69
C ARG A 141 12.61 -19.82 5.94
N LEU A 142 11.48 -19.49 6.57
CA LEU A 142 10.45 -18.65 5.96
C LEU A 142 10.95 -17.25 5.63
N SER A 143 11.81 -16.66 6.48
CA SER A 143 12.44 -15.37 6.20
C SER A 143 13.34 -15.44 4.96
N GLN A 144 14.11 -16.52 4.81
CA GLN A 144 14.97 -16.72 3.63
C GLN A 144 14.15 -16.90 2.35
N GLU A 145 13.05 -17.66 2.42
CA GLU A 145 12.12 -17.84 1.30
C GLU A 145 11.47 -16.51 0.88
N ARG A 146 11.00 -15.71 1.85
CA ARG A 146 10.48 -14.37 1.60
C ARG A 146 11.52 -13.49 0.90
N ASP A 147 12.76 -13.48 1.37
CA ASP A 147 13.82 -12.64 0.81
C ASP A 147 14.25 -13.10 -0.59
N ALA A 148 14.17 -14.39 -0.89
CA ALA A 148 14.37 -14.93 -2.23
C ALA A 148 13.25 -14.48 -3.19
N LEU A 149 11.99 -14.62 -2.79
CA LEU A 149 10.83 -14.18 -3.58
C LEU A 149 10.82 -12.67 -3.80
N SER A 150 11.19 -11.89 -2.79
CA SER A 150 11.30 -10.44 -2.91
C SER A 150 12.35 -10.03 -3.94
N ARG A 151 13.49 -10.72 -4.00
CA ARG A 151 14.52 -10.47 -5.02
C ARG A 151 14.03 -10.84 -6.42
N GLN A 152 13.37 -11.99 -6.55
CA GLN A 152 12.79 -12.43 -7.83
C GLN A 152 11.75 -11.43 -8.36
N ALA A 153 10.89 -10.88 -7.51
CA ALA A 153 9.90 -9.88 -7.89
C ALA A 153 10.56 -8.59 -8.41
N VAL A 154 11.64 -8.13 -7.76
CA VAL A 154 12.40 -6.95 -8.21
C VAL A 154 13.07 -7.20 -9.57
N GLU A 155 13.63 -8.39 -9.78
CA GLU A 155 14.23 -8.76 -11.07
C GLU A 155 13.19 -8.83 -12.18
N GLN A 156 12.03 -9.43 -11.94
CA GLN A 156 10.93 -9.46 -12.90
C GLN A 156 10.43 -8.05 -13.24
N ALA A 157 10.31 -7.16 -12.25
CA ALA A 157 9.94 -5.77 -12.48
C ALA A 157 10.97 -5.04 -13.37
N ARG A 158 12.27 -5.28 -13.14
CA ARG A 158 13.34 -4.74 -13.99
C ARG A 158 13.28 -5.28 -15.41
N HIS A 159 13.04 -6.58 -15.59
CA HIS A 159 12.88 -7.18 -16.92
C HIS A 159 11.66 -6.61 -17.66
N ALA A 160 10.53 -6.45 -16.98
CA ALA A 160 9.33 -5.85 -17.57
C ALA A 160 9.57 -4.38 -18.00
N GLN A 161 10.27 -3.59 -17.18
CA GLN A 161 10.65 -2.22 -17.53
C GLN A 161 11.60 -2.19 -18.73
N ALA A 162 12.60 -3.06 -18.78
CA ALA A 162 13.53 -3.15 -19.90
C ALA A 162 12.82 -3.55 -21.20
N ALA A 163 11.88 -4.49 -21.14
CA ALA A 163 11.07 -4.90 -22.29
C ALA A 163 10.18 -3.74 -22.80
N ALA A 164 9.52 -3.00 -21.89
CA ALA A 164 8.71 -1.84 -22.27
C ALA A 164 9.54 -0.75 -22.96
N LEU A 165 10.76 -0.50 -22.49
CA LEU A 165 11.69 0.45 -23.13
C LEU A 165 12.16 -0.02 -24.52
N GLN A 166 12.21 -1.33 -24.78
CA GLN A 166 12.51 -1.87 -26.11
C GLN A 166 11.30 -1.75 -27.06
N GLU A 167 10.08 -1.92 -26.55
CA GLU A 167 8.87 -1.71 -27.36
C GLU A 167 8.70 -0.25 -27.79
N ASP A 168 9.07 0.71 -26.94
CA ASP A 168 9.02 2.15 -27.30
C ASP A 168 10.05 2.53 -28.37
N LYS A 169 11.11 1.73 -28.52
CA LYS A 169 12.12 1.88 -29.59
C LYS A 169 11.76 1.14 -30.88
N ARG A 170 10.70 0.33 -30.91
CA ARG A 170 10.21 -0.25 -32.18
C ARG A 170 9.63 0.90 -33.00
N PRO A 171 10.13 1.11 -34.23
CA PRO A 171 9.88 2.34 -34.95
C PRO A 171 8.39 2.44 -35.29
N THR A 172 7.76 3.44 -34.68
CA THR A 172 6.50 4.07 -35.10
C THR A 172 6.52 4.54 -36.56
N ALA A 173 7.66 4.41 -37.26
CA ALA A 173 7.81 4.64 -38.69
C ALA A 173 6.76 3.90 -39.51
N HIS A 174 6.46 2.62 -39.25
CA HIS A 174 5.46 1.91 -40.05
C HIS A 174 4.06 2.48 -39.85
N THR A 175 3.68 2.79 -38.61
CA THR A 175 2.40 3.43 -38.30
C THR A 175 2.33 4.86 -38.83
N SER A 176 3.45 5.60 -38.87
CA SER A 176 3.56 6.95 -39.42
C SER A 176 3.38 6.94 -40.95
N VAL A 177 4.05 6.01 -41.65
CA VAL A 177 3.90 5.84 -43.10
C VAL A 177 2.47 5.46 -43.48
N LEU A 178 1.83 4.55 -42.73
CA LEU A 178 0.43 4.17 -42.97
C LEU A 178 -0.53 5.33 -42.72
N TRP A 179 -0.29 6.12 -41.68
CA TRP A 179 -1.09 7.33 -41.41
C TRP A 179 -0.93 8.37 -42.53
N GLN A 180 0.31 8.65 -42.92
CA GLN A 180 0.63 9.62 -43.97
C GLN A 180 -0.02 9.23 -45.30
N ARG A 181 0.07 7.95 -45.69
CA ARG A 181 -0.57 7.42 -46.90
C ARG A 181 -2.08 7.60 -46.86
N ARG A 182 -2.72 7.23 -45.74
CA ARG A 182 -4.18 7.32 -45.59
C ARG A 182 -4.68 8.76 -45.60
N THR A 183 -3.93 9.69 -45.00
CA THR A 183 -4.26 11.12 -45.09
C THR A 183 -4.10 11.66 -46.51
N GLN A 184 -3.09 11.21 -47.25
CA GLN A 184 -2.84 11.66 -48.62
C GLN A 184 -3.93 11.15 -49.58
N GLU A 185 -4.37 9.90 -49.42
CA GLU A 185 -5.49 9.31 -50.17
C GLU A 185 -6.80 10.06 -49.89
N THR A 186 -7.07 10.41 -48.63
CA THR A 186 -8.27 11.16 -48.24
C THR A 186 -8.28 12.57 -48.87
N LEU A 187 -7.14 13.26 -48.87
CA LEU A 187 -7.01 14.57 -49.50
C LEU A 187 -7.21 14.53 -51.02
N GLN A 188 -6.72 13.47 -51.69
CA GLN A 188 -6.96 13.31 -53.12
C GLN A 188 -8.43 13.07 -53.46
N ILE A 189 -9.16 12.32 -52.63
CA ILE A 189 -10.60 12.12 -52.82
C ILE A 189 -11.34 13.46 -52.70
N LEU A 190 -11.03 14.24 -51.66
CA LEU A 190 -11.65 15.56 -51.44
C LEU A 190 -11.37 16.55 -52.57
N LEU A 191 -10.18 16.51 -53.17
CA LEU A 191 -9.83 17.35 -54.31
C LEU A 191 -10.55 16.95 -55.61
N LYS A 192 -10.91 15.68 -55.78
CA LYS A 192 -11.66 15.20 -56.96
C LYS A 192 -13.16 15.45 -56.87
N CYS A 193 -13.68 15.68 -55.67
CA CYS A 193 -15.10 15.94 -55.44
C CYS A 193 -15.47 17.44 -55.51
N ARG A 194 -14.55 18.29 -55.97
CA ARG A 194 -14.72 19.74 -56.08
C ARG A 194 -14.62 20.18 -57.53
#